data_AF-A0A517W0U3-F1
#
_entry.id   AF-A0A517W0U3-F1
#
_cell.length_a   1.000
_cell.length_b   1.000
_cell.length_c   1.000
_cell.angle_alpha   90.00
_cell.angle_beta   90.00
_cell.angle_gamma   90.00
#
_symmetry.space_group_name_H-M   'P 1'
#
loop_
_entity.id
_entity.type
_entity.pdbx_description
1 polymer ?
#
loop_
_entity_poly.entity_id
_entity_poly.type
_entity_poly.pdbx_seq_one_letter_code
_entity_poly.pdbx_strand_id
1 'polypeptide(L)'
;MRHVILILLSFLLTICSGATCAWALGEESFGNQPLNAANFQDWPGIVPVVNHESRVYHQWVNGNEYCFYRGNNESLNDVLKKFAATDEKVHEVVLRPGPAVVDSFNKSKTIHYHWNLHLVGGIAKMMTKKDQGANIWSKHPILTIYVGGNIQLDKIKIPKGVTILELADLEKRYSKGLKSTDTTVRGWSNGQLARLDPYNESNMKAIARLLGDDDKWVRLNAVGALAIFGKKAEPLLPTLQETLNTDDQQLKTRVKETIKKIEDAKDKTKAEKEHQEMVSKISQFRKSLAK
;
A
#
# COMPACT_ATOMS: atom_id res chain seq x y z
N MET A 1 -34.35 33.94 44.47
CA MET A 1 -33.01 33.34 44.29
C MET A 1 -32.98 31.81 44.13
N ARG A 2 -34.11 31.14 43.84
CA ARG A 2 -34.13 29.68 43.54
C ARG A 2 -34.42 29.34 42.07
N HIS A 3 -34.86 30.31 41.27
CA HIS A 3 -35.18 30.12 39.84
C HIS A 3 -34.07 30.55 38.87
N VAL A 4 -33.03 31.25 39.35
CA VAL A 4 -31.88 31.65 38.50
C VAL A 4 -30.83 30.53 38.40
N ILE A 5 -30.81 29.60 39.37
CA ILE A 5 -29.82 28.51 39.42
C ILE A 5 -30.19 27.34 38.48
N LEU A 6 -31.48 27.15 38.17
CA LEU A 6 -31.92 26.05 37.28
C LEU A 6 -31.70 26.34 35.80
N ILE A 7 -31.71 27.60 35.36
CA ILE A 7 -31.49 27.97 33.95
C ILE A 7 -30.00 27.90 33.58
N LEU A 8 -29.10 28.13 34.53
CA LEU A 8 -27.65 28.01 34.33
C LEU A 8 -27.16 26.55 34.25
N LEU A 9 -27.85 25.59 34.86
CA LEU A 9 -27.54 24.16 34.69
C LEU A 9 -28.01 23.58 33.35
N SER A 10 -29.07 24.13 32.75
CA SER A 10 -29.56 23.67 31.44
C SER A 10 -28.68 24.14 30.27
N PHE A 11 -28.00 25.29 30.42
CA PHE A 11 -27.07 25.82 29.43
C PHE A 11 -25.67 25.20 29.50
N LEU A 12 -25.28 24.64 30.65
CA LEU A 12 -23.96 23.99 30.79
C LEU A 12 -23.94 22.55 30.26
N LEU A 13 -25.08 21.85 30.23
CA LEU A 13 -25.15 20.48 29.69
C LEU A 13 -25.23 20.42 28.16
N THR A 14 -25.65 21.49 27.48
CA THR A 14 -25.68 21.56 26.00
C THR A 14 -24.33 21.93 25.39
N ILE A 15 -23.36 22.40 26.18
CA ILE A 15 -22.00 22.69 25.71
C ILE A 15 -21.11 21.42 25.76
N CYS A 16 -21.49 20.40 26.55
CA CYS A 16 -20.78 19.12 26.62
C CYS A 16 -21.31 18.04 25.65
N SER A 17 -22.36 18.33 24.88
CA SER A 17 -22.85 17.47 23.78
C SER A 17 -22.39 17.93 22.39
N GLY A 18 -21.58 19.00 22.33
CA GLY A 18 -20.75 19.23 21.16
C GLY A 18 -19.81 18.05 21.03
N ALA A 19 -20.14 17.11 20.13
CA ALA A 19 -19.29 15.98 19.81
C ALA A 19 -17.87 16.51 19.67
N THR A 20 -17.02 16.21 20.65
CA THR A 20 -15.59 16.35 20.45
C THR A 20 -15.33 15.50 19.22
N CYS A 21 -15.04 16.17 18.10
CA CYS A 21 -14.60 15.49 16.90
C CYS A 21 -13.25 14.90 17.26
N ALA A 22 -13.26 13.72 17.89
CA ALA A 22 -12.16 12.81 17.82
C ALA A 22 -12.14 12.40 16.35
N TRP A 23 -11.43 13.19 15.54
CA TRP A 23 -11.10 12.81 14.18
C TRP A 23 -10.38 11.48 14.30
N ALA A 24 -11.03 10.40 13.87
CA ALA A 24 -10.43 9.09 13.94
C ALA A 24 -9.11 9.17 13.16
N LEU A 25 -7.99 8.72 13.75
CA LEU A 25 -6.69 8.67 13.07
C LEU A 25 -6.65 7.57 11.98
N GLY A 26 -7.74 6.81 11.86
CA GLY A 26 -8.00 5.92 10.75
C GLY A 26 -9.47 5.51 10.70
N GLU A 27 -9.99 5.33 9.49
CA GLU A 27 -11.35 4.90 9.19
C GLU A 27 -11.31 3.74 8.20
N GLU A 28 -12.23 2.80 8.33
CA GLU A 28 -12.46 1.75 7.34
C GLU A 28 -13.96 1.60 7.08
N SER A 29 -14.33 1.31 5.83
CA SER A 29 -15.71 1.04 5.45
C SER A 29 -15.78 -0.14 4.49
N PHE A 30 -16.83 -0.95 4.63
CA PHE A 30 -17.07 -2.15 3.81
C PHE A 30 -18.19 -1.92 2.81
N GLY A 31 -18.03 -2.44 1.59
CA GLY A 31 -18.97 -2.24 0.49
C GLY A 31 -18.70 -0.96 -0.30
N ASN A 32 -19.74 -0.43 -0.94
CA ASN A 32 -19.68 0.66 -1.91
C ASN A 32 -20.55 1.88 -1.52
N GLN A 33 -20.97 2.00 -0.26
CA GLN A 33 -21.71 3.18 0.21
C GLN A 33 -20.94 4.46 -0.10
N PRO A 34 -21.52 5.44 -0.83
CA PRO A 34 -20.77 6.59 -1.31
C PRO A 34 -20.05 7.35 -0.21
N LEU A 35 -18.76 7.60 -0.41
CA LEU A 35 -17.98 8.50 0.43
C LEU A 35 -18.29 9.95 0.05
N ASN A 36 -18.23 10.84 1.04
CA ASN A 36 -18.56 12.25 0.85
C ASN A 36 -17.55 12.94 -0.09
N ALA A 37 -18.05 13.54 -1.17
CA ALA A 37 -17.24 14.27 -2.16
C ALA A 37 -16.42 15.42 -1.53
N ALA A 38 -16.89 16.00 -0.42
CA ALA A 38 -16.16 17.04 0.31
C ALA A 38 -14.81 16.56 0.88
N ASN A 39 -14.58 15.25 1.01
CA ASN A 39 -13.31 14.71 1.50
C ASN A 39 -12.22 14.64 0.41
N PHE A 40 -12.59 14.84 -0.86
CA PHE A 40 -11.70 14.61 -2.02
C PHE A 40 -11.35 15.90 -2.78
N GLN A 41 -11.35 17.06 -2.10
CA GLN A 41 -11.08 18.36 -2.73
C GLN A 41 -9.65 18.49 -3.27
N ASP A 42 -8.69 17.75 -2.69
CA ASP A 42 -7.32 17.68 -3.16
C ASP A 42 -7.17 17.00 -4.54
N TRP A 43 -8.21 16.27 -4.99
CA TRP A 43 -8.19 15.46 -6.21
C TRP A 43 -9.45 15.73 -7.07
N PRO A 44 -9.54 16.90 -7.74
CA PRO A 44 -10.70 17.25 -8.55
C PRO A 44 -11.05 16.18 -9.59
N GLY A 45 -12.33 15.81 -9.65
CA GLY A 45 -12.83 14.78 -10.56
C GLY A 45 -12.60 13.33 -10.10
N ILE A 46 -11.97 13.05 -8.95
CA ILE A 46 -11.69 11.66 -8.52
C ILE A 46 -12.91 10.91 -8.00
N VAL A 47 -13.96 11.61 -7.56
CA VAL A 47 -15.12 11.03 -6.87
C VAL A 47 -15.80 9.88 -7.66
N PRO A 48 -15.98 9.95 -8.99
CA PRO A 48 -16.50 8.83 -9.79
C PRO A 48 -15.65 7.56 -9.72
N VAL A 49 -14.34 7.69 -9.48
CA VAL A 49 -13.43 6.55 -9.27
C VAL A 49 -13.59 6.03 -7.84
N VAL A 50 -13.50 6.91 -6.84
CA VAL A 50 -13.65 6.58 -5.41
C VAL A 50 -14.97 5.84 -5.14
N ASN A 51 -16.07 6.36 -5.68
CA ASN A 51 -17.42 5.83 -5.48
C ASN A 51 -17.88 4.89 -6.59
N HIS A 52 -16.95 4.33 -7.37
CA HIS A 52 -17.30 3.34 -8.38
C HIS A 52 -18.02 2.15 -7.75
N GLU A 53 -19.07 1.65 -8.41
CA GLU A 53 -19.96 0.61 -7.88
C GLU A 53 -19.26 -0.70 -7.50
N SER A 54 -18.11 -0.98 -8.13
CA SER A 54 -17.27 -2.15 -7.84
C SER A 54 -16.44 -2.02 -6.56
N ARG A 55 -16.51 -0.91 -5.80
CA ARG A 55 -15.79 -0.76 -4.54
C ARG A 55 -16.30 -1.80 -3.55
N VAL A 56 -15.40 -2.50 -2.89
CA VAL A 56 -15.74 -3.51 -1.88
C VAL A 56 -15.23 -3.14 -0.50
N TYR A 57 -14.26 -2.23 -0.43
CA TYR A 57 -13.62 -1.85 0.80
C TYR A 57 -12.89 -0.52 0.65
N HIS A 58 -12.79 0.24 1.74
CA HIS A 58 -12.05 1.49 1.81
C HIS A 58 -11.36 1.61 3.17
N GLN A 59 -10.16 2.17 3.13
CA GLN A 59 -9.35 2.52 4.30
C GLN A 59 -8.80 3.92 4.13
N TRP A 60 -8.86 4.72 5.18
CA TRP A 60 -8.17 5.99 5.28
C TRP A 60 -7.38 6.02 6.59
N VAL A 61 -6.08 6.33 6.54
CA VAL A 61 -5.26 6.49 7.74
C VAL A 61 -4.39 7.73 7.57
N ASN A 62 -4.70 8.80 8.31
CA ASN A 62 -3.91 10.04 8.31
C ASN A 62 -3.66 10.63 6.89
N GLY A 63 -4.60 10.45 5.96
CA GLY A 63 -4.48 10.86 4.57
C GLY A 63 -3.82 9.85 3.63
N ASN A 64 -3.37 8.70 4.12
CA ASN A 64 -2.96 7.56 3.30
C ASN A 64 -4.20 6.69 3.03
N GLU A 65 -4.79 6.85 1.85
CA GLU A 65 -6.14 6.36 1.57
C GLU A 65 -6.17 5.36 0.41
N TYR A 66 -6.89 4.27 0.62
CA TYR A 66 -7.07 3.21 -0.35
C TYR A 66 -8.55 2.91 -0.56
N CYS A 67 -8.96 2.86 -1.83
CA CYS A 67 -10.21 2.24 -2.25
C CYS A 67 -9.89 0.94 -2.96
N PHE A 68 -10.55 -0.16 -2.59
CA PHE A 68 -10.33 -1.49 -3.15
C PHE A 68 -11.57 -1.95 -3.90
N TYR A 69 -11.38 -2.53 -5.08
CA TYR A 69 -12.47 -2.83 -6.00
C TYR A 69 -12.38 -4.26 -6.52
N ARG A 70 -13.55 -4.87 -6.71
CA ARG A 70 -13.65 -6.23 -7.25
C ARG A 70 -14.64 -6.24 -8.40
N GLY A 71 -14.16 -6.59 -9.59
CA GLY A 71 -14.99 -6.71 -10.79
C GLY A 71 -14.33 -7.54 -11.89
N ASN A 72 -14.59 -7.19 -13.15
CA ASN A 72 -14.08 -7.85 -14.35
C ASN A 72 -13.49 -6.77 -15.30
N ASN A 73 -13.12 -7.15 -16.52
CA ASN A 73 -12.58 -6.20 -17.50
C ASN A 73 -13.54 -5.07 -17.88
N GLU A 74 -14.86 -5.27 -17.84
CA GLU A 74 -15.85 -4.23 -18.17
C GLU A 74 -15.81 -3.11 -17.13
N SER A 75 -16.01 -3.45 -15.86
CA SER A 75 -15.95 -2.46 -14.77
C SER A 75 -14.56 -1.87 -14.59
N LEU A 76 -13.50 -2.64 -14.84
CA LEU A 76 -12.13 -2.10 -14.85
C LEU A 76 -11.94 -1.04 -15.96
N ASN A 77 -12.44 -1.30 -17.17
CA ASN A 77 -12.31 -0.37 -18.28
C ASN A 77 -13.15 0.90 -18.06
N ASP A 78 -14.30 0.81 -17.39
CA ASP A 78 -15.06 1.98 -16.96
C ASP A 78 -14.32 2.82 -15.91
N VAL A 79 -13.73 2.17 -14.90
CA VAL A 79 -12.86 2.82 -13.91
C VAL A 79 -11.68 3.53 -14.57
N LEU A 80 -11.00 2.87 -15.51
CA LEU A 80 -9.87 3.46 -16.25
C LEU A 80 -10.30 4.71 -17.01
N LYS A 81 -11.45 4.69 -17.68
CA LYS A 81 -12.00 5.85 -18.38
C LYS A 81 -12.28 7.00 -17.42
N LYS A 82 -12.89 6.73 -16.26
CA LYS A 82 -13.16 7.73 -15.22
C LYS A 82 -11.87 8.29 -14.62
N PHE A 83 -10.87 7.44 -14.39
CA PHE A 83 -9.56 7.84 -13.87
C PHE A 83 -8.83 8.74 -14.86
N ALA A 84 -8.81 8.40 -16.15
CA ALA A 84 -8.19 9.23 -17.17
C ALA A 84 -8.91 10.57 -17.43
N ALA A 85 -10.16 10.71 -16.97
CA ALA A 85 -10.96 11.92 -17.11
C ALA A 85 -10.84 12.87 -15.90
N THR A 86 -10.01 12.54 -14.89
CA THR A 86 -9.75 13.46 -13.78
C THR A 86 -8.87 14.62 -14.21
N ASP A 87 -8.88 15.70 -13.44
CA ASP A 87 -8.08 16.91 -13.72
C ASP A 87 -6.59 16.76 -13.33
N GLU A 88 -6.17 15.53 -13.02
CA GLU A 88 -4.79 15.23 -12.66
C GLU A 88 -3.85 15.42 -13.85
N LYS A 89 -2.66 15.97 -13.57
CA LYS A 89 -1.62 16.12 -14.60
C LYS A 89 -0.92 14.81 -14.94
N VAL A 90 -1.04 13.82 -14.05
CA VAL A 90 -0.35 12.53 -14.16
C VAL A 90 -1.35 11.42 -13.85
N HIS A 91 -1.52 10.51 -14.81
CA HIS A 91 -2.32 9.31 -14.67
C HIS A 91 -1.42 8.09 -14.75
N GLU A 92 -0.90 7.64 -13.61
CA GLU A 92 -0.10 6.41 -13.54
C GLU A 92 -1.00 5.22 -13.15
N VAL A 93 -0.94 4.17 -13.95
CA VAL A 93 -1.60 2.89 -13.70
C VAL A 93 -0.54 1.79 -13.60
N VAL A 94 -0.53 1.07 -12.48
CA VAL A 94 0.40 -0.02 -12.22
C VAL A 94 -0.27 -1.35 -12.56
N LEU A 95 0.37 -2.18 -13.37
CA LEU A 95 -0.04 -3.57 -13.58
C LEU A 95 0.83 -4.51 -12.74
N ARG A 96 0.18 -5.40 -11.97
CA ARG A 96 0.84 -6.41 -11.11
C ARG A 96 0.21 -7.78 -11.32
N PRO A 97 0.95 -8.89 -11.09
CA PRO A 97 0.33 -10.19 -10.97
C PRO A 97 -0.66 -10.23 -9.81
N GLY A 98 -1.88 -10.71 -10.06
CA GLY A 98 -2.84 -11.08 -9.03
C GLY A 98 -2.67 -12.54 -8.58
N PRO A 99 -3.53 -13.02 -7.66
CA PRO A 99 -4.60 -12.30 -6.99
C PRO A 99 -4.09 -11.33 -5.91
N ALA A 100 -4.94 -10.41 -5.46
CA ALA A 100 -4.64 -9.50 -4.36
C ALA A 100 -5.65 -9.60 -3.21
N VAL A 101 -5.14 -9.43 -2.00
CA VAL A 101 -5.92 -9.41 -0.76
C VAL A 101 -5.44 -8.29 0.16
N VAL A 102 -6.36 -7.81 1.00
CA VAL A 102 -6.08 -6.87 2.10
C VAL A 102 -6.91 -7.28 3.31
N ASP A 103 -6.34 -7.17 4.51
CA ASP A 103 -7.06 -7.43 5.74
C ASP A 103 -7.65 -6.13 6.31
N SER A 104 -8.78 -6.26 7.01
CA SER A 104 -9.32 -5.17 7.84
C SER A 104 -8.35 -4.78 8.96
N PHE A 105 -8.56 -3.61 9.59
CA PHE A 105 -7.62 -3.10 10.61
C PHE A 105 -7.36 -4.10 11.75
N ASN A 106 -8.42 -4.76 12.22
CA ASN A 106 -8.34 -5.80 13.25
C ASN A 106 -8.15 -7.22 12.71
N LYS A 107 -7.94 -7.38 11.39
CA LYS A 107 -7.82 -8.67 10.69
C LYS A 107 -9.02 -9.62 10.87
N SER A 108 -10.20 -9.09 11.15
CA SER A 108 -11.43 -9.88 11.22
C SER A 108 -11.97 -10.28 9.84
N LYS A 109 -11.57 -9.57 8.77
CA LYS A 109 -11.97 -9.87 7.40
C LYS A 109 -10.77 -9.78 6.46
N THR A 110 -10.69 -10.71 5.52
CA THR A 110 -9.79 -10.65 4.36
C THR A 110 -10.62 -10.33 3.12
N ILE A 111 -10.24 -9.26 2.41
CA ILE A 111 -10.94 -8.72 1.26
C ILE A 111 -10.14 -9.03 0.01
N HIS A 112 -10.75 -9.79 -0.90
CA HIS A 112 -10.21 -10.03 -2.24
C HIS A 112 -10.61 -8.90 -3.18
N TYR A 113 -9.65 -8.41 -3.95
CA TYR A 113 -9.88 -7.31 -4.89
C TYR A 113 -9.02 -7.50 -6.16
N HIS A 114 -9.38 -6.78 -7.21
CA HIS A 114 -8.74 -6.83 -8.52
C HIS A 114 -8.02 -5.53 -8.89
N TRP A 115 -8.40 -4.40 -8.30
CA TRP A 115 -7.62 -3.17 -8.37
C TRP A 115 -7.83 -2.32 -7.12
N ASN A 116 -6.93 -1.37 -6.88
CA ASN A 116 -7.08 -0.35 -5.87
C ASN A 116 -6.71 1.03 -6.41
N LEU A 117 -7.31 2.06 -5.82
CA LEU A 117 -6.92 3.45 -5.97
C LEU A 117 -6.21 3.87 -4.69
N HIS A 118 -4.99 4.41 -4.81
CA HIS A 118 -4.21 4.95 -3.71
C HIS A 118 -4.13 6.47 -3.83
N LEU A 119 -4.53 7.17 -2.76
CA LEU A 119 -4.51 8.62 -2.62
C LEU A 119 -3.63 8.99 -1.42
N VAL A 120 -2.78 10.01 -1.58
CA VAL A 120 -1.88 10.49 -0.51
C VAL A 120 -2.16 11.95 -0.21
N GLY A 121 -3.11 12.19 0.69
CA GLY A 121 -3.46 13.50 1.22
C GLY A 121 -3.01 13.70 2.67
N GLY A 122 -3.59 14.70 3.32
CA GLY A 122 -3.47 14.91 4.77
C GLY A 122 -2.03 14.89 5.31
N ILE A 123 -1.84 14.23 6.46
CA ILE A 123 -0.53 14.10 7.12
C ILE A 123 0.43 13.26 6.27
N ALA A 124 -0.07 12.20 5.59
CA ALA A 124 0.74 11.34 4.74
C ALA A 124 1.42 12.10 3.59
N LYS A 125 0.78 13.15 3.05
CA LYS A 125 1.35 14.04 2.02
C LYS A 125 2.66 14.69 2.46
N MET A 126 2.88 14.91 3.75
CA MET A 126 4.14 15.46 4.26
C MET A 126 5.31 14.50 4.09
N MET A 127 5.06 13.18 4.01
CA MET A 127 6.11 12.20 3.77
C MET A 127 6.73 12.35 2.37
N THR A 128 5.97 12.86 1.40
CA THR A 128 6.48 13.14 0.04
C THR A 128 7.58 14.21 0.00
N LYS A 129 7.68 15.04 1.06
CA LYS A 129 8.65 16.14 1.17
C LYS A 129 9.97 15.72 1.83
N LYS A 130 10.03 14.53 2.44
CA LYS A 130 11.26 13.97 3.02
C LYS A 130 12.25 13.61 1.91
N ASP A 131 13.53 13.50 2.25
CA ASP A 131 14.56 13.05 1.30
C ASP A 131 14.14 11.72 0.66
N GLN A 132 13.99 11.72 -0.67
CA GLN A 132 13.52 10.57 -1.45
C GLN A 132 12.12 10.04 -1.08
N GLY A 133 11.33 10.75 -0.26
CA GLY A 133 10.01 10.30 0.19
C GLY A 133 8.99 10.17 -0.94
N ALA A 134 9.07 11.05 -1.95
CA ALA A 134 8.22 10.98 -3.14
C ALA A 134 8.44 9.70 -4.00
N ASN A 135 9.48 8.92 -3.71
CA ASN A 135 9.63 7.60 -4.34
C ASN A 135 8.65 6.57 -3.77
N ILE A 136 8.22 6.72 -2.51
CA ILE A 136 7.34 5.76 -1.83
C ILE A 136 5.91 6.29 -1.71
N TRP A 137 5.76 7.57 -1.37
CA TRP A 137 4.46 8.24 -1.31
C TRP A 137 4.25 9.03 -2.59
N SER A 138 3.27 8.62 -3.39
CA SER A 138 2.95 9.31 -4.64
C SER A 138 2.40 10.72 -4.37
N LYS A 139 2.69 11.66 -5.26
CA LYS A 139 2.14 13.03 -5.22
C LYS A 139 0.82 13.17 -5.97
N HIS A 140 0.44 12.14 -6.71
CA HIS A 140 -0.76 12.04 -7.53
C HIS A 140 -1.44 10.69 -7.29
N PRO A 141 -2.73 10.56 -7.60
CA PRO A 141 -3.47 9.30 -7.48
C PRO A 141 -2.81 8.18 -8.30
N ILE A 142 -2.73 6.97 -7.73
CA ILE A 142 -2.24 5.77 -8.43
C ILE A 142 -3.33 4.72 -8.46
N LEU A 143 -3.62 4.19 -9.65
CA LEU A 143 -4.46 3.00 -9.80
C LEU A 143 -3.57 1.77 -9.95
N THR A 144 -3.72 0.77 -9.09
CA THR A 144 -2.99 -0.51 -9.21
C THR A 144 -3.94 -1.62 -9.58
N ILE A 145 -3.68 -2.32 -10.68
CA ILE A 145 -4.48 -3.41 -11.23
C ILE A 145 -3.74 -4.73 -11.06
N TYR A 146 -4.44 -5.74 -10.56
CA TYR A 146 -3.93 -7.09 -10.35
C TYR A 146 -4.49 -8.02 -11.41
N VAL A 147 -3.62 -8.43 -12.34
CA VAL A 147 -3.93 -9.21 -13.52
C VAL A 147 -4.00 -10.69 -13.17
N GLY A 148 -5.06 -11.37 -13.61
CA GLY A 148 -5.37 -12.75 -13.22
C GLY A 148 -6.81 -12.89 -12.75
N GLY A 149 -7.30 -14.13 -12.69
CA GLY A 149 -8.70 -14.41 -12.37
C GLY A 149 -9.65 -13.72 -13.37
N ASN A 150 -10.43 -12.76 -12.87
CA ASN A 150 -11.43 -12.05 -13.68
C ASN A 150 -10.86 -10.90 -14.52
N ILE A 151 -9.57 -10.59 -14.39
CA ILE A 151 -8.90 -9.55 -15.17
C ILE A 151 -7.98 -10.20 -16.20
N GLN A 152 -8.40 -10.16 -17.47
CA GLN A 152 -7.64 -10.65 -18.61
C GLN A 152 -6.86 -9.50 -19.25
N LEU A 153 -5.55 -9.68 -19.43
CA LEU A 153 -4.60 -8.63 -19.81
C LEU A 153 -4.90 -8.03 -21.20
N ASP A 154 -5.24 -8.87 -22.17
CA ASP A 154 -5.59 -8.54 -23.55
C ASP A 154 -6.90 -7.73 -23.68
N LYS A 155 -7.74 -7.75 -22.65
CA LYS A 155 -9.02 -7.03 -22.60
C LYS A 155 -8.95 -5.69 -21.87
N ILE A 156 -7.79 -5.30 -21.36
CA ILE A 156 -7.60 -4.00 -20.70
C ILE A 156 -7.45 -2.92 -21.78
N LYS A 157 -8.33 -1.92 -21.75
CA LYS A 157 -8.34 -0.78 -22.67
C LYS A 157 -7.69 0.42 -21.99
N ILE A 158 -6.44 0.70 -22.33
CA ILE A 158 -5.69 1.83 -21.74
C ILE A 158 -6.14 3.15 -22.39
N PRO A 159 -6.72 4.09 -21.63
CA PRO A 159 -7.09 5.40 -22.17
C PRO A 159 -5.87 6.23 -22.59
N LYS A 160 -6.04 7.15 -23.54
CA LYS A 160 -5.01 8.11 -23.94
C LYS A 160 -4.56 8.93 -22.73
N GLY A 161 -3.25 9.17 -22.59
CA GLY A 161 -2.66 9.94 -21.50
C GLY A 161 -2.34 9.14 -20.25
N VAL A 162 -2.82 7.90 -20.14
CA VAL A 162 -2.47 6.99 -19.03
C VAL A 162 -1.10 6.37 -19.26
N THR A 163 -0.22 6.52 -18.27
CA THR A 163 1.11 5.88 -18.24
C THR A 163 1.03 4.55 -17.53
N ILE A 164 1.45 3.47 -18.21
CA ILE A 164 1.53 2.13 -17.62
C ILE A 164 2.89 1.89 -16.98
N LEU A 165 2.85 1.54 -15.70
CA LEU A 165 3.97 1.09 -14.91
C LEU A 165 3.89 -0.42 -14.65
N GLU A 166 5.05 -1.06 -14.57
CA GLU A 166 5.20 -2.46 -14.16
C GLU A 166 5.99 -2.57 -12.85
N LEU A 167 6.15 -3.80 -12.33
CA LEU A 167 6.90 -4.03 -11.09
C LEU A 167 8.30 -3.41 -11.14
N ALA A 168 9.03 -3.58 -12.24
CA ALA A 168 10.39 -3.05 -12.38
C ALA A 168 10.48 -1.52 -12.24
N ASP A 169 9.45 -0.78 -12.70
CA ASP A 169 9.43 0.67 -12.54
C ASP A 169 9.29 1.06 -11.06
N LEU A 170 8.42 0.36 -10.32
CA LEU A 170 8.23 0.58 -8.89
C LEU A 170 9.43 0.08 -8.07
N GLU A 171 10.05 -1.04 -8.44
CA GLU A 171 11.27 -1.54 -7.80
C GLU A 171 12.40 -0.51 -7.92
N LYS A 172 12.59 0.04 -9.12
CA LYS A 172 13.56 1.11 -9.36
C LYS A 172 13.23 2.36 -8.55
N ARG A 173 11.94 2.68 -8.38
CA ARG A 173 11.50 3.83 -7.58
C ARG A 173 11.80 3.59 -6.10
N TYR A 174 11.34 2.49 -5.53
CA TYR A 174 11.41 2.18 -4.11
C TYR A 174 12.84 1.86 -3.64
N SER A 175 13.67 1.23 -4.49
CA SER A 175 15.08 0.94 -4.17
C SER A 175 15.93 2.17 -3.94
N LYS A 176 15.58 3.33 -4.53
CA LYS A 176 16.25 4.59 -4.23
C LYS A 176 16.15 4.90 -2.74
N GLY A 177 14.93 4.81 -2.19
CA GLY A 177 14.62 5.16 -0.81
C GLY A 177 15.37 4.36 0.24
N LEU A 178 15.95 3.19 -0.10
CA LEU A 178 16.87 2.45 0.78
C LEU A 178 18.15 3.23 1.12
N LYS A 179 18.50 4.24 0.31
CA LYS A 179 19.67 5.11 0.50
C LYS A 179 19.31 6.52 0.97
N SER A 180 18.05 6.75 1.35
CA SER A 180 17.61 8.05 1.85
C SER A 180 18.35 8.43 3.13
N THR A 181 18.63 9.72 3.32
CA THR A 181 19.14 10.21 4.61
C THR A 181 18.06 10.15 5.70
N ASP A 182 16.78 10.10 5.32
CA ASP A 182 15.66 10.02 6.24
C ASP A 182 15.36 8.56 6.64
N THR A 183 15.42 8.28 7.94
CA THR A 183 15.21 6.94 8.50
C THR A 183 13.82 6.40 8.20
N THR A 184 12.79 7.25 8.20
CA THR A 184 11.40 6.88 7.87
C THR A 184 11.35 6.37 6.43
N VAL A 185 11.94 7.11 5.49
CA VAL A 185 11.95 6.70 4.07
C VAL A 185 12.69 5.39 3.89
N ARG A 186 13.87 5.19 4.51
CA ARG A 186 14.59 3.91 4.44
C ARG A 186 13.77 2.74 4.97
N GLY A 187 13.18 2.89 6.15
CA GLY A 187 12.43 1.82 6.80
C GLY A 187 11.10 1.48 6.10
N TRP A 188 10.41 2.44 5.50
CA TRP A 188 9.24 2.14 4.67
C TRP A 188 9.61 1.55 3.31
N SER A 189 10.72 1.99 2.70
CA SER A 189 11.15 1.53 1.37
C SER A 189 11.41 0.02 1.32
N ASN A 190 12.06 -0.54 2.35
CA ASN A 190 12.31 -1.99 2.39
C ASN A 190 11.01 -2.81 2.51
N GLY A 191 10.06 -2.34 3.33
CA GLY A 191 8.75 -2.98 3.46
C GLY A 191 7.94 -2.91 2.17
N GLN A 192 8.04 -1.81 1.41
CA GLN A 192 7.41 -1.68 0.10
C GLN A 192 8.02 -2.63 -0.92
N LEU A 193 9.35 -2.73 -1.00
CA LEU A 193 10.02 -3.67 -1.90
C LEU A 193 9.65 -5.13 -1.61
N ALA A 194 9.62 -5.53 -0.34
CA ALA A 194 9.25 -6.89 0.05
C ALA A 194 7.80 -7.24 -0.33
N ARG A 195 6.86 -6.29 -0.20
CA ARG A 195 5.45 -6.49 -0.60
C ARG A 195 5.20 -6.30 -2.10
N LEU A 196 6.10 -5.60 -2.79
CA LEU A 196 6.00 -5.34 -4.22
C LEU A 196 6.20 -6.64 -5.01
N ASP A 197 7.28 -7.35 -4.70
CA ASP A 197 7.58 -8.69 -5.23
C ASP A 197 8.24 -9.55 -4.14
N PRO A 198 7.49 -10.45 -3.47
CA PRO A 198 8.02 -11.34 -2.44
C PRO A 198 8.89 -12.48 -3.02
N TYR A 199 9.11 -12.51 -4.33
CA TYR A 199 9.96 -13.47 -5.02
C TYR A 199 11.27 -12.85 -5.55
N ASN A 200 11.41 -11.52 -5.47
CA ASN A 200 12.59 -10.84 -6.00
C ASN A 200 13.81 -11.00 -5.09
N GLU A 201 14.80 -11.79 -5.52
CA GLU A 201 16.03 -12.05 -4.77
C GLU A 201 16.92 -10.81 -4.62
N SER A 202 16.94 -9.93 -5.63
CA SER A 202 17.72 -8.69 -5.59
C SER A 202 17.19 -7.75 -4.51
N ASN A 203 15.87 -7.61 -4.43
CA ASN A 203 15.20 -6.86 -3.37
C ASN A 203 15.48 -7.48 -2.00
N MET A 204 15.34 -8.80 -1.87
CA MET A 204 15.65 -9.52 -0.63
C MET A 204 17.07 -9.25 -0.14
N LYS A 205 18.07 -9.35 -1.02
CA LYS A 205 19.49 -9.05 -0.72
C LYS A 205 19.70 -7.58 -0.39
N ALA A 206 19.03 -6.66 -1.07
CA ALA A 206 19.10 -5.23 -0.77
C ALA A 206 18.54 -4.89 0.62
N ILE A 207 17.43 -5.54 1.00
CA ILE A 207 16.82 -5.40 2.33
C ILE A 207 17.73 -5.99 3.42
N ALA A 208 18.37 -7.14 3.16
CA ALA A 208 19.29 -7.76 4.12
C ALA A 208 20.48 -6.86 4.49
N ARG A 209 20.93 -5.97 3.59
CA ARG A 209 21.99 -4.98 3.92
C ARG A 209 21.56 -3.99 5.01
N LEU A 210 20.26 -3.73 5.16
CA LEU A 210 19.73 -2.84 6.20
C LEU A 210 19.68 -3.47 7.60
N LEU A 211 20.06 -4.75 7.74
CA LEU A 211 20.28 -5.35 9.07
C LEU A 211 21.42 -4.67 9.84
N GLY A 212 22.36 -4.06 9.10
CA GLY A 212 23.45 -3.25 9.64
C GLY A 212 23.21 -1.73 9.56
N ASP A 213 21.97 -1.26 9.33
CA ASP A 213 21.68 0.18 9.35
C ASP A 213 21.95 0.77 10.74
N ASP A 214 22.44 2.00 10.82
CA ASP A 214 22.73 2.68 12.09
C ASP A 214 21.45 2.90 12.92
N ASP A 215 20.32 3.08 12.25
CA ASP A 215 19.04 3.33 12.90
C ASP A 215 18.34 2.02 13.32
N LYS A 216 18.01 1.92 14.60
CA LYS A 216 17.33 0.77 15.20
C LYS A 216 15.98 0.46 14.54
N TRP A 217 15.21 1.50 14.22
CA TRP A 217 13.88 1.31 13.61
C TRP A 217 14.02 0.75 12.20
N VAL A 218 15.02 1.19 11.43
CA VAL A 218 15.33 0.62 10.11
C VAL A 218 15.71 -0.85 10.22
N ARG A 219 16.60 -1.23 11.15
CA ARG A 219 16.98 -2.65 11.38
C ARG A 219 15.77 -3.53 11.70
N LEU A 220 14.89 -3.09 12.59
CA LEU A 220 13.66 -3.81 12.95
C LEU A 220 12.71 -4.01 11.76
N ASN A 221 12.58 -2.98 10.91
CA ASN A 221 11.78 -3.06 9.70
C ASN A 221 12.40 -4.03 8.69
N ALA A 222 13.72 -3.97 8.48
CA ALA A 222 14.43 -4.88 7.59
C ALA A 222 14.22 -6.34 7.98
N VAL A 223 14.39 -6.69 9.26
CA VAL A 223 14.10 -8.05 9.76
C VAL A 223 12.64 -8.44 9.49
N GLY A 224 11.68 -7.56 9.79
CA GLY A 224 10.27 -7.81 9.52
C GLY A 224 9.94 -8.00 8.03
N ALA A 225 10.60 -7.24 7.15
CA ALA A 225 10.42 -7.31 5.70
C ALA A 225 11.00 -8.61 5.13
N LEU A 226 12.12 -9.10 5.66
CA LEU A 226 12.69 -10.39 5.25
C LEU A 226 11.74 -11.57 5.50
N ALA A 227 10.90 -11.49 6.54
CA ALA A 227 9.89 -12.51 6.81
C ALA A 227 8.83 -12.65 5.70
N ILE A 228 8.62 -11.61 4.87
CA ILE A 228 7.63 -11.61 3.78
C ILE A 228 8.04 -12.55 2.64
N PHE A 229 9.35 -12.72 2.42
CA PHE A 229 9.89 -13.65 1.42
C PHE A 229 9.69 -15.12 1.84
N GLY A 230 9.36 -15.38 3.11
CA GLY A 230 9.14 -16.73 3.62
C GLY A 230 10.31 -17.66 3.33
N LYS A 231 10.02 -18.84 2.78
CA LYS A 231 11.03 -19.85 2.48
C LYS A 231 12.14 -19.36 1.53
N LYS A 232 11.86 -18.38 0.67
CA LYS A 232 12.85 -17.81 -0.24
C LYS A 232 14.01 -17.12 0.48
N ALA A 233 13.80 -16.71 1.73
CA ALA A 233 14.82 -16.11 2.58
C ALA A 233 15.67 -17.12 3.36
N GLU A 234 15.50 -18.44 3.17
CA GLU A 234 16.36 -19.48 3.76
C GLU A 234 17.88 -19.20 3.59
N PRO A 235 18.38 -18.73 2.42
CA PRO A 235 19.79 -18.40 2.26
C PRO A 235 20.30 -17.28 3.18
N LEU A 236 19.40 -16.51 3.80
CA LEU A 236 19.74 -15.43 4.74
C LEU A 236 19.74 -15.88 6.21
N LEU A 237 19.42 -17.15 6.51
CA LEU A 237 19.42 -17.66 7.88
C LEU A 237 20.77 -17.45 8.60
N PRO A 238 21.94 -17.69 7.99
CA PRO A 238 23.22 -17.39 8.64
C PRO A 238 23.38 -15.90 8.99
N THR A 239 22.98 -14.99 8.10
CA THR A 239 23.02 -13.54 8.35
C THR A 239 22.07 -13.13 9.46
N LEU A 240 20.88 -13.73 9.53
CA LEU A 240 19.93 -13.50 10.62
C LEU A 240 20.45 -14.05 11.95
N GLN A 241 21.09 -15.22 11.94
CA GLN A 241 21.74 -15.79 13.13
C GLN A 241 22.86 -14.89 13.65
N GLU A 242 23.71 -14.36 12.76
CA GLU A 242 24.73 -13.35 13.11
C GLU A 242 24.10 -12.11 13.77
N THR A 243 22.94 -11.67 13.25
CA THR A 243 22.21 -10.50 13.78
C THR A 243 21.73 -10.70 15.24
N LEU A 244 21.69 -11.95 15.75
CA LEU A 244 21.40 -12.22 17.16
C LEU A 244 22.50 -11.74 18.11
N ASN A 245 23.71 -11.48 17.61
CA ASN A 245 24.85 -10.93 18.36
C ASN A 245 24.72 -9.40 18.59
N THR A 246 23.51 -8.93 18.90
CA THR A 246 23.20 -7.52 19.17
C THR A 246 22.78 -7.33 20.63
N ASP A 247 23.12 -6.20 21.25
CA ASP A 247 22.63 -5.91 22.61
C ASP A 247 21.15 -5.46 22.64
N ASP A 248 20.57 -5.20 21.46
CA ASP A 248 19.17 -4.80 21.34
C ASP A 248 18.22 -6.00 21.49
N GLN A 249 17.60 -6.09 22.67
CA GLN A 249 16.65 -7.16 23.00
C GLN A 249 15.42 -7.18 22.08
N GLN A 250 14.96 -6.03 21.61
CA GLN A 250 13.82 -5.97 20.69
C GLN A 250 14.20 -6.56 19.33
N LEU A 251 15.41 -6.25 18.84
CA LEU A 251 15.94 -6.81 17.60
C LEU A 251 16.16 -8.31 17.73
N LYS A 252 16.75 -8.78 18.84
CA LYS A 252 16.90 -10.22 19.14
C LYS A 252 15.57 -10.97 19.04
N THR A 253 14.53 -10.48 19.71
CA THR A 253 13.19 -11.12 19.67
C THR A 253 12.64 -11.15 18.24
N ARG A 254 12.72 -10.03 17.52
CA ARG A 254 12.21 -9.91 16.15
C ARG A 254 12.94 -10.83 15.17
N VAL A 255 14.25 -11.00 15.34
CA VAL A 255 15.08 -11.91 14.53
C VAL A 255 14.69 -13.37 14.80
N LYS A 256 14.54 -13.78 16.06
CA LYS A 256 14.08 -15.14 16.41
C LYS A 256 12.72 -15.47 15.80
N GLU A 257 11.75 -14.55 15.90
CA GLU A 257 10.44 -14.70 15.27
C GLU A 257 10.53 -14.82 13.74
N THR A 258 11.45 -14.08 13.12
CA THR A 258 11.64 -14.06 11.67
C THR A 258 12.29 -15.34 11.17
N ILE A 259 13.34 -15.83 11.85
CA ILE A 259 13.96 -17.13 11.58
C ILE A 259 12.89 -18.23 11.61
N LYS A 260 12.10 -18.29 12.69
CA LYS A 260 11.02 -19.27 12.81
C LYS A 260 10.01 -19.17 11.66
N LYS A 261 9.60 -17.94 11.28
CA LYS A 261 8.67 -17.75 10.14
C LYS A 261 9.25 -18.21 8.81
N ILE A 262 10.56 -18.07 8.60
CA ILE A 262 11.25 -18.52 7.38
C ILE A 262 11.31 -20.06 7.38
N GLU A 263 11.70 -20.67 8.50
CA GLU A 263 11.80 -22.13 8.66
C GLU A 263 10.42 -22.82 8.53
N ASP A 264 9.38 -22.23 9.12
CA ASP A 264 8.01 -22.75 9.08
C ASP A 264 7.29 -22.42 7.76
N ALA A 265 7.90 -21.63 6.87
CA ALA A 265 7.24 -21.18 5.65
C ALA A 265 7.05 -22.33 4.65
N LYS A 266 5.83 -22.41 4.10
CA LYS A 266 5.51 -23.34 3.01
C LYS A 266 6.31 -23.00 1.76
N ASP A 267 6.69 -24.02 1.01
CA ASP A 267 7.24 -23.86 -0.33
C ASP A 267 6.20 -23.21 -1.26
N LYS A 268 6.62 -22.13 -1.92
CA LYS A 268 5.81 -21.36 -2.88
C LYS A 268 6.37 -21.39 -4.29
N THR A 269 7.27 -22.32 -4.62
CA THR A 269 7.93 -22.43 -5.93
C THR A 269 6.93 -22.43 -7.10
N LYS A 270 5.78 -23.10 -6.97
CA LYS A 270 4.73 -23.06 -8.01
C LYS A 270 4.14 -21.66 -8.19
N ALA A 271 3.74 -21.02 -7.08
CA ALA A 271 3.19 -19.66 -7.11
C ALA A 271 4.22 -18.62 -7.60
N GLU A 272 5.51 -18.82 -7.28
CA GLU A 272 6.61 -18.01 -7.80
C GLU A 272 6.70 -18.11 -9.33
N LYS A 273 6.66 -19.34 -9.90
CA LYS A 273 6.68 -19.53 -11.36
C LYS A 273 5.49 -18.83 -12.03
N GLU A 274 4.28 -19.05 -11.51
CA GLU A 274 3.06 -18.39 -12.01
C GLU A 274 3.14 -16.86 -11.92
N HIS A 275 3.72 -16.33 -10.84
CA HIS A 275 3.97 -14.91 -10.67
C HIS A 275 4.92 -14.38 -11.76
N GLN A 276 6.08 -15.01 -11.93
CA GLN A 276 7.10 -14.59 -12.91
C GLN A 276 6.61 -14.69 -14.36
N GLU A 277 5.81 -15.71 -14.68
CA GLU A 277 5.13 -15.82 -15.98
C GLU A 277 4.19 -14.63 -16.23
N MET A 278 3.40 -14.24 -15.23
CA MET A 278 2.52 -13.07 -15.35
C MET A 278 3.30 -11.75 -15.43
N VAL A 279 4.40 -11.60 -14.68
CA VAL A 279 5.30 -10.44 -14.82
C VAL A 279 5.78 -10.31 -16.26
N SER A 280 6.26 -11.40 -16.86
CA SER A 280 6.70 -11.42 -18.26
C SER A 280 5.58 -11.02 -19.23
N LYS A 281 4.36 -11.55 -19.04
CA LYS A 281 3.18 -11.18 -19.85
C LYS A 281 2.84 -9.69 -19.73
N ILE A 282 2.89 -9.13 -18.52
CA ILE A 282 2.67 -7.70 -18.28
C ILE A 282 3.73 -6.86 -19.01
N SER A 283 5.01 -7.24 -18.94
CA SER A 283 6.07 -6.54 -19.65
C SER A 283 5.90 -6.59 -21.17
N GLN A 284 5.46 -7.74 -21.72
CA GLN A 284 5.16 -7.87 -23.15
C GLN A 284 3.97 -6.99 -23.56
N PHE A 285 2.89 -6.99 -22.77
CA PHE A 285 1.74 -6.12 -22.99
C PHE A 285 2.14 -4.65 -22.98
N ARG A 286 2.88 -4.18 -21.97
CA ARG A 286 3.39 -2.79 -21.91
C ARG A 286 4.19 -2.42 -23.16
N LYS A 287 5.09 -3.29 -23.62
CA LYS A 287 5.88 -3.08 -24.84
C LYS A 287 5.01 -2.98 -26.10
N SER A 288 3.89 -3.70 -26.15
CA SER A 288 2.95 -3.63 -27.28
C SER A 288 2.18 -2.31 -27.34
N LEU A 289 2.00 -1.61 -26.20
CA LEU A 289 1.36 -0.29 -26.16
C LEU A 289 2.25 0.85 -26.67
N ALA A 290 3.57 0.63 -26.74
CA ALA A 290 4.55 1.60 -27.22
C ALA A 290 4.80 1.54 -28.73
N LYS A 291 4.15 0.61 -29.43
CA LYS A 291 4.20 0.45 -30.90
C LYS A 291 3.02 1.19 -31.53
#